data_AF-A0A1G3C1M0-F1
#
_entry.id   AF-A0A1G3C1M0-F1
#
_cell.length_a   1.000
_cell.length_b   1.000
_cell.length_c   1.000
_cell.angle_alpha   90.00
_cell.angle_beta   90.00
_cell.angle_gamma   90.00
#
_symmetry.space_group_name_H-M   'P 1'
#
loop_
_entity.id
_entity.type
_entity.pdbx_description
1 polymer ?
#
loop_
_entity_poly.entity_id
_entity_poly.type
_entity_poly.pdbx_seq_one_letter_code
_entity_poly.pdbx_strand_id
1 'polypeptide(L)' 'MVEEFKITKKTSIGEVIKRYPEAEPVIKKYFGAGCFTCPGSKTEDIAFGAIMHNVSPDVIIKELNEVISKKA' A
#
# COMPACT_ATOMS: atom_id res chain seq x y z
N MET A 1 -16.54 -17.11 4.95
CA MET A 1 -15.07 -17.21 4.91
C MET A 1 -14.58 -15.89 4.35
N VAL A 2 -14.19 -14.93 5.19
CA VAL A 2 -13.55 -13.71 4.72
C VAL A 2 -12.08 -14.07 4.56
N GLU A 3 -11.61 -14.16 3.32
CA GLU A 3 -10.18 -14.36 3.07
C GLU A 3 -9.43 -13.17 3.66
N GLU A 4 -8.53 -13.44 4.62
CA GLU A 4 -7.57 -12.47 5.15
C GLU A 4 -6.62 -12.08 4.01
N PHE A 5 -7.00 -11.09 3.22
CA PHE A 5 -6.11 -10.54 2.21
C PHE A 5 -4.96 -9.84 2.93
N LYS A 6 -3.81 -10.50 2.91
CA LYS A 6 -2.57 -9.98 3.46
C LYS A 6 -1.82 -9.21 2.39
N ILE A 7 -1.53 -7.95 2.69
CA ILE A 7 -0.74 -7.11 1.78
C ILE A 7 0.71 -7.65 1.78
N THR A 8 1.28 -7.79 0.59
CA THR A 8 2.66 -8.24 0.39
C THR A 8 3.42 -7.27 -0.51
N LYS A 9 4.73 -7.46 -0.65
CA LYS A 9 5.59 -6.62 -1.50
C LYS A 9 5.18 -6.60 -2.98
N LYS A 10 4.50 -7.66 -3.46
CA LYS A 10 4.01 -7.78 -4.84
C LYS A 10 2.60 -7.23 -5.03
N THR A 11 1.93 -6.85 -3.95
CA THR A 11 0.59 -6.29 -4.03
C THR A 11 0.67 -4.90 -4.68
N SER A 12 -0.22 -4.64 -5.64
CA SER A 12 -0.30 -3.32 -6.28
C SER A 12 -0.81 -2.27 -5.29
N ILE A 13 -0.20 -1.09 -5.31
CA ILE A 13 -0.65 0.08 -4.53
C ILE A 13 -2.11 0.41 -4.87
N GLY A 14 -2.46 0.39 -6.16
CA GLY A 14 -3.83 0.65 -6.62
C GLY A 14 -4.84 -0.37 -6.11
N GLU A 15 -4.42 -1.63 -5.99
CA GLU A 15 -5.25 -2.70 -5.42
C GLU A 15 -5.49 -2.50 -3.92
N VAL A 16 -4.44 -2.12 -3.18
CA VAL A 16 -4.57 -1.80 -1.74
C VAL A 16 -5.55 -0.66 -1.52
N ILE A 17 -5.43 0.45 -2.25
CA ILE A 17 -6.33 1.61 -2.12
C ILE A 17 -7.78 1.21 -2.44
N LYS A 18 -7.98 0.44 -3.52
CA LYS A 18 -9.31 0.01 -3.96
C LYS A 18 -9.99 -0.92 -2.96
N ARG A 19 -9.24 -1.83 -2.33
CA ARG A 19 -9.77 -2.80 -1.36
C ARG A 19 -9.89 -2.18 0.04
N TYR A 20 -8.95 -1.30 0.41
CA TYR A 20 -8.78 -0.74 1.75
C TYR A 20 -8.55 0.77 1.66
N PRO A 21 -9.59 1.59 1.48
CA PRO A 21 -9.46 3.05 1.47
C PRO A 21 -8.90 3.60 2.79
N GLU A 22 -9.05 2.89 3.91
CA GLU A 22 -8.40 3.23 5.19
C GLU A 22 -6.87 3.18 5.15
N ALA A 23 -6.28 2.49 4.17
CA ALA A 23 -4.83 2.42 3.98
C ALA A 23 -4.26 3.64 3.25
N GLU A 24 -5.09 4.48 2.63
CA GLU A 24 -4.69 5.74 1.99
C GLU A 24 -3.75 6.63 2.82
N PRO A 25 -4.00 6.89 4.13
CA PRO A 25 -3.07 7.67 4.95
C PRO A 25 -1.66 7.07 5.02
N VAL A 26 -1.54 5.75 5.06
CA VAL A 26 -0.23 5.05 5.08
C VAL A 26 0.46 5.21 3.73
N ILE A 27 -0.28 5.02 2.63
CA ILE A 27 0.24 5.19 1.27
C ILE A 27 0.68 6.65 1.03
N LYS A 28 -0.12 7.63 1.46
CA LYS A 28 0.21 9.05 1.35
C LYS A 28 1.44 9.41 2.19
N LYS A 29 1.60 8.80 3.36
CA LYS A 29 2.77 8.99 4.24
C LYS A 29 4.07 8.52 3.58
N TYR A 30 4.06 7.38 2.88
CA TYR A 30 5.29 6.80 2.30
C TYR A 30 5.55 7.18 0.85
N PHE A 31 4.51 7.25 0.01
CA PHE A 31 4.62 7.53 -1.43
C PHE A 31 4.22 8.96 -1.80
N GLY A 32 3.72 9.74 -0.84
CA GLY A 32 3.29 11.12 -1.05
C GLY A 32 1.93 11.24 -1.76
N ALA A 33 1.45 12.48 -1.87
CA ALA A 33 0.18 12.78 -2.54
C ALA A 33 0.24 12.58 -4.07
N GLY A 34 1.44 12.68 -4.66
CA GLY A 34 1.67 12.47 -6.10
C GLY A 34 1.46 11.03 -6.54
N CYS A 35 1.54 10.07 -5.61
CA CYS A 35 1.23 8.66 -5.88
C CYS A 35 -0.18 8.53 -6.47
N PHE A 36 -1.20 9.18 -5.92
CA PHE A 36 -2.58 9.05 -6.41
C PHE A 36 -2.83 9.69 -7.79
N THR A 37 -1.94 10.59 -8.22
CA THR A 37 -2.03 11.28 -9.52
C THR A 37 -1.16 10.66 -10.61
N CYS A 38 -0.21 9.79 -10.25
CA CYS A 38 0.62 9.10 -11.22
C CYS A 38 -0.19 7.96 -11.88
N PRO A 39 -0.33 7.90 -13.22
CA PRO A 39 -1.03 6.79 -13.87
C PRO A 39 -0.35 5.44 -13.59
N GLY A 40 0.97 5.43 -13.34
CA GLY A 40 1.74 4.22 -13.04
C GLY A 40 1.53 3.66 -11.63
N SER A 41 1.20 4.49 -10.63
CA SER A 41 1.05 4.04 -9.24
C SER A 41 -0.09 3.04 -9.04
N LYS A 42 -1.10 3.06 -9.92
CA LYS A 42 -2.22 2.10 -9.87
C LYS A 42 -1.79 0.69 -10.27
N THR A 43 -0.68 0.57 -11.00
CA THR A 43 -0.13 -0.70 -11.49
C THR A 43 1.18 -1.08 -10.79
N GLU A 44 1.79 -0.14 -10.07
CA GLU A 44 3.04 -0.31 -9.35
C GLU A 44 2.86 -1.15 -8.09
N ASP A 45 3.82 -2.05 -7.82
CA ASP A 45 3.83 -2.83 -6.58
C ASP A 45 4.47 -2.04 -5.43
N ILE A 46 4.15 -2.45 -4.19
CA ILE A 46 4.68 -1.78 -2.99
C ILE A 46 6.21 -1.85 -2.94
N ALA A 47 6.82 -2.93 -3.42
CA ALA A 47 8.27 -3.07 -3.46
C ALA A 47 8.93 -1.97 -4.29
N PHE A 48 8.44 -1.75 -5.51
CA PHE A 48 8.97 -0.76 -6.42
C PHE A 48 8.76 0.65 -5.88
N GLY A 49 7.56 0.97 -5.41
CA GLY A 49 7.30 2.28 -4.79
C GLY A 49 8.22 2.53 -3.61
N ALA A 50 8.50 1.50 -2.80
CA ALA A 50 9.39 1.62 -1.64
C ALA A 50 10.83 1.94 -2.07
N ILE A 51 11.32 1.27 -3.12
CA ILE A 51 12.64 1.52 -3.71
C ILE A 51 12.73 2.94 -4.27
N MET A 52 11.72 3.39 -5.02
CA MET A 52 11.69 4.74 -5.62
C MET A 52 11.70 5.86 -4.57
N HIS A 53 11.15 5.58 -3.38
CA HIS A 53 11.11 6.52 -2.26
C HIS A 53 12.18 6.24 -1.19
N ASN A 54 13.10 5.31 -1.46
CA ASN A 54 14.21 4.94 -0.57
C ASN A 54 13.76 4.52 0.85
N VAL A 55 12.64 3.78 0.91
CA VAL A 55 12.03 3.22 2.13
C VAL A 55 12.05 1.69 2.05
N SER A 56 12.12 1.01 3.20
CA SER A 56 11.98 -0.45 3.23
C SER A 56 10.52 -0.86 2.96
N PRO A 57 10.27 -1.77 1.99
CA PRO A 57 8.92 -2.25 1.72
C PRO A 57 8.29 -2.97 2.92
N ASP A 58 9.09 -3.63 3.76
CA ASP A 58 8.59 -4.37 4.94
C ASP A 58 7.92 -3.44 5.97
N VAL A 59 8.44 -2.21 6.13
CA VAL A 59 7.86 -1.20 7.02
C VAL A 59 6.49 -0.77 6.53
N ILE A 60 6.38 -0.52 5.22
CA ILE A 60 5.12 -0.10 4.58
C ILE A 60 4.10 -1.24 4.68
N ILE A 61 4.50 -2.46 4.32
CA ILE A 61 3.65 -3.66 4.38
C ILE A 61 3.13 -3.89 5.80
N LYS A 62 3.99 -3.75 6.81
CA LYS A 62 3.61 -3.93 8.21
C LYS A 62 2.53 -2.92 8.60
N GLU A 63 2.75 -1.63 8.35
CA GLU A 63 1.80 -0.59 8.73
C GLU A 63 0.48 -0.73 7.95
N LEU A 64 0.52 -1.10 6.67
CA LEU A 64 -0.66 -1.38 5.87
C LEU A 64 -1.46 -2.57 6.44
N ASN A 65 -0.80 -3.68 6.76
CA ASN A 65 -1.47 -4.84 7.36
C ASN A 65 -2.03 -4.51 8.75
N GLU A 66 -1.34 -3.71 9.57
CA GLU A 66 -1.85 -3.27 10.87
C GLU A 66 -3.12 -2.42 10.76
N VAL A 67 -3.20 -1.53 9.76
CA VAL A 67 -4.39 -0.70 9.53
C VAL A 67 -5.59 -1.54 9.11
N ILE A 68 -5.40 -2.49 8.19
CA ILE A 68 -6.52 -3.33 7.71
C ILE A 68 -6.95 -4.35 8.78
N SER A 69 -6.02 -4.87 9.60
CA SER A 69 -6.36 -5.81 10.68
C SER A 69 -7.07 -5.15 11.86
N LYS A 70 -6.86 -3.85 12.12
CA LYS A 70 -7.56 -3.12 13.18
C LYS A 70 -9.03 -2.85 12.88
N LYS A 71 -9.48 -3.08 11.65
CA LYS A 71 -10.84 -2.82 11.18
C LYS A 71 -11.62 -4.13 10.87
N ALA A 72 -10.98 -5.29 11.03
CA ALA A 72 -11.56 -6.62 10.83
C ALA A 72 -12.29 -7.12 12.08
#